data_AF-A0A356T1R6-F1
#
_entry.id   AF-A0A356T1R6-F1
#
_cell.length_a   1.000
_cell.length_b   1.000
_cell.length_c   1.000
_cell.angle_alpha   90.00
_cell.angle_beta   90.00
_cell.angle_gamma   90.00
#
_symmetry.space_group_name_H-M   'P 1'
#
loop_
_entity.id
_entity.type
_entity.pdbx_description
1 polymer ?
#
loop_
_entity_poly.entity_id
_entity_poly.type
_entity_poly.pdbx_seq_one_letter_code
_entity_poly.pdbx_strand_id
1 'polypeptide(L)'
;MTEAALEAAILAGEPVVLSLTEIGPTRILERLAEDGGSYRVIVDSLFGDITVEVGTGLVVGAVADKNGERLQGRAAYALLRKTSTGDAAVEPLRFPSLANILEPVHALPDLMRASSRPPGPPDTVEVTLPARGLTHENITQELELPPEWETGPGLSSAWKSASAPTRAPSLTNPELTRDEP
;
A
#
# COMPACT_ATOMS: atom_id res chain seq x y z
N MET A 1 -12.86 13.05 20.01
CA MET A 1 -11.43 13.17 20.34
C MET A 1 -10.75 14.08 19.31
N THR A 2 -10.07 15.12 19.78
CA THR A 2 -9.58 16.26 18.98
C THR A 2 -8.14 16.09 18.49
N GLU A 3 -7.66 17.03 17.65
CA GLU A 3 -6.27 17.09 17.15
C GLU A 3 -5.20 17.02 18.24
N ALA A 4 -5.45 17.63 19.42
CA ALA A 4 -4.53 17.55 20.55
C ALA A 4 -4.32 16.11 21.08
N ALA A 5 -5.34 15.24 20.98
CA ALA A 5 -5.21 13.84 21.37
C ALA A 5 -4.31 13.06 20.39
N LEU A 6 -4.39 13.39 19.09
CA LEU A 6 -3.50 12.83 18.08
C LEU A 6 -2.05 13.22 18.36
N GLU A 7 -1.79 14.50 18.65
CA GLU A 7 -0.45 14.98 18.97
C GLU A 7 0.13 14.33 20.22
N ALA A 8 -0.68 14.20 21.29
CA ALA A 8 -0.25 13.54 22.51
C ALA A 8 0.11 12.06 22.26
N ALA A 9 -0.67 11.37 21.42
CA ALA A 9 -0.41 9.97 21.05
C ALA A 9 0.85 9.80 20.19
N ILE A 10 1.07 10.71 19.23
CA ILE A 10 2.30 10.78 18.42
C ILE A 10 3.52 10.93 19.33
N LEU A 11 3.49 11.89 20.25
CA LEU A 11 4.60 12.14 21.19
C LEU A 11 4.85 10.98 22.14
N ALA A 12 3.79 10.29 22.57
CA ALA A 12 3.88 9.13 23.45
C ALA A 12 4.29 7.84 22.71
N GLY A 13 4.12 7.79 21.39
CA GLY A 13 4.27 6.55 20.61
C GLY A 13 3.20 5.52 20.95
N GLU A 14 1.98 5.97 21.27
CA GLU A 14 0.86 5.13 21.70
C GLU A 14 -0.27 5.14 20.67
N PRO A 15 -1.08 4.07 20.57
CA PRO A 15 -2.23 4.05 19.69
C PRO A 15 -3.33 4.99 20.17
N VAL A 16 -4.10 5.55 19.22
CA VAL A 16 -5.22 6.45 19.52
C VAL A 16 -6.39 6.21 18.58
N VAL A 17 -7.61 6.39 19.10
CA VAL A 17 -8.85 6.35 18.30
C VAL A 17 -9.45 7.75 18.24
N LEU A 18 -9.74 8.20 17.02
CA LEU A 18 -10.22 9.54 16.72
C LEU A 18 -11.52 9.47 15.92
N SER A 19 -12.43 10.42 16.15
CA SER A 19 -13.62 10.51 15.30
C SER A 19 -13.29 11.30 14.04
N LEU A 20 -13.60 10.74 12.86
CA LEU A 20 -13.41 11.43 11.59
C LEU A 20 -14.24 12.69 11.45
N THR A 21 -15.34 12.81 12.18
CA THR A 21 -16.18 14.02 12.16
C THR A 21 -15.52 15.22 12.84
N GLU A 22 -14.58 14.99 13.76
CA GLU A 22 -13.93 16.06 14.51
C GLU A 22 -12.67 16.61 13.82
N ILE A 23 -11.86 15.74 13.22
CA ILE A 23 -10.56 16.11 12.62
C ILE A 23 -10.52 15.92 11.10
N GLY A 24 -11.27 14.94 10.57
CA GLY A 24 -11.25 14.55 9.16
C GLY A 24 -10.04 13.68 8.78
N PRO A 25 -10.17 12.81 7.77
CA PRO A 25 -9.12 11.85 7.40
C PRO A 25 -7.87 12.53 6.84
N THR A 26 -8.03 13.57 6.02
CA THR A 26 -6.90 14.29 5.43
C THR A 26 -6.02 14.90 6.51
N ARG A 27 -6.62 15.55 7.52
CA ARG A 27 -5.88 16.23 8.57
C ARG A 27 -5.10 15.26 9.46
N ILE A 28 -5.68 14.07 9.74
CA ILE A 28 -4.95 12.99 10.42
C ILE A 28 -3.69 12.63 9.62
N LEU A 29 -3.82 12.36 8.32
CA LEU A 29 -2.70 11.96 7.48
C LEU A 29 -1.63 13.04 7.36
N GLU A 30 -2.02 14.31 7.24
CA GLU A 30 -1.09 15.44 7.21
C GLU A 30 -0.28 15.51 8.49
N ARG A 31 -0.93 15.38 9.65
CA ARG A 31 -0.23 15.46 10.94
C ARG A 31 0.74 14.29 11.14
N LEU A 32 0.37 13.09 10.70
CA LEU A 32 1.25 11.92 10.72
C LEU A 32 2.43 12.07 9.75
N ALA A 33 2.21 12.70 8.60
CA ALA A 33 3.26 12.98 7.64
C ALA A 33 4.26 14.03 8.16
N GLU A 34 3.78 15.06 8.87
CA GLU A 34 4.61 16.10 9.48
C GLU A 34 5.53 15.55 10.59
N ASP A 35 5.07 14.56 11.36
CA ASP A 35 5.91 13.89 12.37
C ASP A 35 7.10 13.14 11.74
N GLY A 36 6.90 12.56 10.55
CA GLY A 36 7.93 11.81 9.84
C GLY A 36 8.09 10.36 10.30
N GLY A 37 7.33 9.92 11.32
CA GLY A 37 7.21 8.54 11.74
C GLY A 37 6.52 7.62 10.72
N SER A 38 6.29 6.37 11.15
CA SER A 38 5.51 5.39 10.39
C SER A 38 4.27 5.00 11.18
N TYR A 39 3.13 4.95 10.51
CA TYR A 39 1.82 4.79 11.15
C TYR A 39 0.89 3.96 10.27
N ARG A 40 0.02 3.20 10.93
CA ARG A 40 -1.17 2.59 10.33
C ARG A 40 -2.39 3.39 10.76
N VAL A 41 -3.22 3.75 9.79
CA VAL A 41 -4.52 4.36 10.01
C VAL A 41 -5.57 3.37 9.53
N ILE A 42 -6.39 2.90 10.45
CA ILE A 42 -7.51 2.01 10.19
C ILE A 42 -8.78 2.81 10.41
N VAL A 43 -9.58 2.93 9.36
CA VAL A 43 -10.86 3.64 9.38
C VAL A 43 -11.98 2.63 9.24
N ASP A 44 -12.81 2.55 10.27
CA ASP A 44 -14.11 1.89 10.21
C ASP A 44 -15.14 2.92 9.76
N SER A 45 -15.81 2.64 8.64
CA SER A 45 -16.77 3.56 8.04
C SER A 45 -17.95 2.84 7.39
N LEU A 46 -19.00 3.60 7.11
CA LEU A 46 -20.15 3.11 6.34
C LEU A 46 -19.81 2.64 4.92
N PHE A 47 -18.65 3.03 4.39
CA PHE A 47 -18.16 2.58 3.09
C PHE A 47 -17.29 1.32 3.17
N GLY A 48 -17.09 0.79 4.38
CA GLY A 48 -16.26 -0.35 4.72
C GLY A 48 -14.92 0.04 5.36
N ASP A 49 -14.10 -0.98 5.62
CA ASP A 49 -12.84 -0.87 6.37
C ASP A 49 -11.73 -0.39 5.44
N ILE A 50 -11.04 0.68 5.85
CA ILE A 50 -9.97 1.28 5.06
C ILE A 50 -8.69 1.28 5.90
N THR A 51 -7.62 0.69 5.40
CA THR A 51 -6.29 0.74 6.00
C THR A 51 -5.36 1.55 5.13
N VAL A 52 -4.69 2.54 5.72
CA VAL A 52 -3.65 3.33 5.08
C VAL A 52 -2.40 3.30 5.93
N GLU A 53 -1.24 3.06 5.32
CA GLU A 53 0.05 3.16 5.98
C GLU A 53 0.80 4.38 5.47
N VAL A 54 1.25 5.19 6.43
CA VAL A 54 2.05 6.39 6.21
C VAL A 54 3.46 6.12 6.74
N GLY A 55 4.48 6.57 6.02
CA GLY A 55 5.87 6.46 6.43
C GLY A 55 6.68 7.62 5.87
N THR A 56 7.38 8.35 6.75
CA THR A 56 8.32 9.42 6.36
C THR A 56 7.68 10.45 5.42
N GLY A 57 6.48 10.91 5.76
CA GLY A 57 5.74 11.91 4.97
C GLY A 57 5.02 11.37 3.72
N LEU A 58 5.11 10.07 3.45
CA LEU A 58 4.52 9.42 2.28
C LEU A 58 3.39 8.47 2.69
N VAL A 59 2.37 8.37 1.84
CA VAL A 59 1.47 7.23 1.83
C VAL A 59 2.21 6.08 1.13
N VAL A 60 2.50 5.03 1.90
CA VAL A 60 3.24 3.84 1.46
C VAL A 60 2.29 2.74 0.97
N GLY A 61 1.06 2.74 1.49
CA GLY A 61 0.04 1.88 0.94
C GLY A 61 -1.35 2.13 1.46
N ALA A 62 -2.33 1.67 0.69
CA ALA A 62 -3.72 1.70 1.06
C ALA A 62 -4.46 0.46 0.56
N VAL A 63 -5.37 -0.03 1.37
CA VAL A 63 -6.31 -1.11 1.06
C VAL A 63 -7.66 -0.73 1.65
N ALA A 64 -8.74 -1.03 0.94
CA ALA A 64 -10.09 -0.92 1.49
C ALA A 64 -10.90 -2.16 1.13
N ASP A 65 -11.77 -2.60 2.03
CA ASP A 65 -12.86 -3.51 1.71
C ASP A 65 -14.15 -2.68 1.60
N LYS A 66 -14.74 -2.63 0.41
CA LYS A 66 -15.97 -1.89 0.16
C LYS A 66 -17.04 -2.87 -0.32
N ASN A 67 -18.00 -3.18 0.56
CA ASN A 67 -19.11 -4.08 0.25
C ASN A 67 -18.65 -5.44 -0.33
N GLY A 68 -17.53 -5.99 0.15
CA GLY A 68 -16.95 -7.24 -0.34
C GLY A 68 -16.04 -7.09 -1.57
N GLU A 69 -15.84 -5.87 -2.08
CA GLU A 69 -14.85 -5.56 -3.10
C GLU A 69 -13.57 -5.01 -2.47
N ARG A 70 -12.43 -5.66 -2.71
CA ARG A 70 -11.13 -5.19 -2.22
C ARG A 70 -10.53 -4.16 -3.18
N LEU A 71 -10.47 -2.91 -2.73
CA LEU A 71 -9.74 -1.83 -3.40
C LEU A 71 -8.29 -1.77 -2.90
N GLN A 72 -7.37 -1.39 -3.77
CA GLN A 72 -5.96 -1.25 -3.43
C GLN A 72 -5.37 0.02 -4.02
N GLY A 73 -4.27 0.47 -3.41
CA GLY A 73 -3.52 1.61 -3.89
C GLY A 73 -4.35 2.88 -3.93
N ARG A 74 -4.19 3.66 -4.99
CA ARG A 74 -4.88 4.96 -5.16
C ARG A 74 -6.40 4.87 -5.01
N ALA A 75 -7.02 3.76 -5.40
CA ALA A 75 -8.47 3.58 -5.28
C ALA A 75 -8.94 3.52 -3.82
N ALA A 76 -8.22 2.79 -2.97
CA ALA A 76 -8.48 2.73 -1.53
C ALA A 76 -8.22 4.07 -0.85
N TYR A 77 -7.11 4.74 -1.21
CA TYR A 77 -6.81 6.08 -0.69
C TYR A 77 -7.87 7.12 -1.10
N ALA A 78 -8.36 7.05 -2.34
CA ALA A 78 -9.44 7.90 -2.82
C ALA A 78 -10.75 7.67 -2.05
N LEU A 79 -11.02 6.43 -1.62
CA LEU A 79 -12.16 6.12 -0.77
C LEU A 79 -12.02 6.79 0.59
N LEU A 80 -10.86 6.67 1.24
CA LEU A 80 -10.58 7.32 2.53
C LEU A 80 -10.85 8.84 2.45
N ARG A 81 -10.38 9.49 1.39
CA ARG A 81 -10.57 10.94 1.20
C ARG A 81 -12.04 11.37 1.06
N LYS A 82 -12.94 10.44 0.70
CA LYS A 82 -14.39 10.67 0.61
C LYS A 82 -15.12 10.33 1.91
N THR A 83 -14.46 9.66 2.84
CA THR A 83 -15.02 9.26 4.13
C THR A 83 -14.98 10.42 5.11
N SER A 84 -16.13 10.97 5.48
CA SER A 84 -16.26 12.07 6.44
C SER A 84 -16.77 11.65 7.82
N THR A 85 -17.13 10.38 7.97
CA THR A 85 -17.76 9.81 9.17
C THR A 85 -17.16 8.46 9.48
N GLY A 86 -17.07 8.12 10.77
CA GLY A 86 -16.47 6.89 11.25
C GLY A 86 -15.39 7.17 12.28
N ASP A 87 -14.74 6.09 12.72
CA ASP A 87 -13.66 6.15 13.69
C ASP A 87 -12.35 5.73 13.02
N ALA A 88 -11.28 6.47 13.31
CA ALA A 88 -9.93 6.24 12.83
C ALA A 88 -9.05 5.79 14.00
N ALA A 89 -8.62 4.53 13.97
CA ALA A 89 -7.56 4.03 14.82
C ALA A 89 -6.20 4.35 14.17
N VAL A 90 -5.33 5.02 14.91
CA VAL A 90 -3.97 5.34 14.50
C VAL A 90 -3.02 4.54 15.37
N GLU A 91 -2.18 3.73 14.73
CA GLU A 91 -1.21 2.86 15.40
C GLU A 91 0.20 3.21 14.91
N PRO A 92 1.17 3.43 15.81
CA PRO A 92 2.56 3.56 15.40
C PRO A 92 3.06 2.23 14.82
N LEU A 93 3.79 2.32 13.70
CA LEU A 93 4.38 1.17 13.02
C LEU A 93 5.90 1.27 13.03
N ARG A 94 6.55 0.10 13.16
CA ARG A 94 8.00 0.00 12.97
C ARG A 94 8.38 -0.18 11.50
N PHE A 95 7.59 -0.96 10.76
CA PHE A 95 7.83 -1.28 9.36
C PHE A 95 6.49 -1.29 8.60
N PRO A 96 6.31 -0.43 7.58
CA PRO A 96 5.17 -0.51 6.68
C PRO A 96 5.14 -1.87 5.96
N SER A 97 3.95 -2.46 5.90
CA SER A 97 3.67 -3.75 5.27
C SER A 97 2.93 -3.60 3.94
N LEU A 98 2.24 -2.48 3.74
CA LEU A 98 1.55 -2.13 2.51
C LEU A 98 2.51 -1.25 1.69
N ALA A 99 3.05 -1.79 0.61
CA ALA A 99 3.93 -1.08 -0.33
C ALA A 99 3.29 -1.06 -1.72
N ASN A 100 2.11 -0.43 -1.83
CA ASN A 100 1.33 -0.39 -3.08
C ASN A 100 1.02 1.03 -3.58
N ILE A 101 1.51 2.06 -2.89
CA ILE A 101 1.53 3.46 -3.30
C ILE A 101 2.85 4.07 -2.81
N LEU A 102 3.41 5.05 -3.49
CA LEU A 102 4.52 5.84 -2.94
C LEU A 102 4.28 7.30 -3.29
N GLU A 103 3.43 7.96 -2.50
CA GLU A 103 2.98 9.30 -2.82
C GLU A 103 2.99 10.22 -1.60
N PRO A 104 3.44 11.48 -1.75
CA PRO A 104 3.27 12.46 -0.69
C PRO A 104 1.80 12.62 -0.32
N VAL A 105 1.50 12.75 0.97
CA VAL A 105 0.11 12.95 1.46
C VAL A 105 -0.59 14.10 0.72
N HIS A 106 0.13 15.17 0.40
CA HIS A 106 -0.39 16.34 -0.30
C HIS A 106 -0.42 16.23 -1.84
N ALA A 107 0.24 15.23 -2.44
CA ALA A 107 0.45 15.18 -3.89
C ALA A 107 -0.71 14.56 -4.67
N LEU A 108 -1.66 13.90 -4.00
CA LEU A 108 -2.75 13.21 -4.68
C LEU A 108 -3.91 14.18 -4.95
N PRO A 109 -4.12 14.61 -6.21
CA PRO A 109 -5.18 15.55 -6.55
C PRO A 109 -6.54 14.97 -6.17
N ASP A 110 -7.48 15.86 -5.83
CA ASP A 110 -8.90 15.51 -5.81
C ASP A 110 -9.26 14.79 -7.10
N LEU A 111 -9.47 13.47 -7.02
CA LEU A 111 -9.92 12.66 -8.15
C LEU A 111 -11.27 13.15 -8.71
N MET A 112 -12.02 13.93 -7.92
CA MET A 112 -13.22 14.65 -8.35
C MET A 112 -12.95 15.81 -9.33
N ARG A 113 -11.74 16.39 -9.34
CA ARG A 113 -11.30 17.40 -10.32
C ARG A 113 -10.61 16.79 -11.54
N ALA A 114 -10.02 15.61 -11.43
CA ALA A 114 -9.33 14.95 -12.53
C ALA A 114 -10.29 14.22 -13.50
N SER A 115 -11.50 13.86 -13.06
CA SER A 115 -12.48 13.12 -13.87
C SER A 115 -13.39 13.99 -14.76
N SER A 116 -13.15 15.29 -14.87
CA SER A 116 -13.99 16.22 -15.65
C SER A 116 -13.34 16.73 -16.95
N ARG A 117 -12.11 16.28 -17.26
CA ARG A 117 -11.53 16.55 -18.58
C ARG A 117 -11.90 15.39 -19.52
N PRO A 118 -12.68 15.63 -20.60
CA PRO A 118 -12.86 14.60 -21.62
C PRO A 118 -11.48 14.16 -22.11
N PRO A 119 -11.26 12.87 -22.44
CA PRO A 119 -9.99 12.43 -22.99
C PRO A 119 -9.71 13.28 -24.24
N GLY A 120 -8.73 14.18 -24.14
CA GLY A 120 -8.15 14.78 -25.32
C GLY A 120 -7.54 13.67 -26.18
N PRO A 121 -7.45 13.87 -27.50
CA PRO A 121 -6.71 12.93 -28.34
C PRO A 121 -5.32 12.72 -27.73
N PRO A 122 -4.80 11.47 -27.73
CA PRO A 122 -3.47 11.23 -27.20
C PRO A 122 -2.48 12.14 -27.93
N ASP A 123 -1.76 12.97 -27.17
CA ASP A 123 -0.60 13.67 -27.70
C ASP A 123 0.43 12.58 -28.05
N THR A 124 0.52 12.24 -29.34
CA THR A 124 1.66 11.52 -29.90
C THR A 124 2.88 12.42 -29.71
N VAL A 125 3.55 12.28 -28.58
CA VAL A 125 4.93 12.72 -28.45
C VAL A 125 5.75 11.74 -29.27
N GLU A 126 6.20 12.17 -30.46
CA GLU A 126 7.25 11.46 -31.20
C GLU A 126 8.52 11.49 -30.35
N VAL A 127 8.69 10.46 -29.53
CA VAL A 127 9.97 10.18 -28.88
C VAL A 127 10.89 9.65 -29.97
N THR A 128 11.70 10.53 -30.55
CA THR A 128 12.84 10.09 -31.34
C THR A 128 13.85 9.46 -30.38
N LEU A 129 13.75 8.14 -30.21
CA LEU A 129 14.77 7.35 -29.54
C LEU A 129 16.06 7.49 -30.35
N PRO A 130 17.21 7.87 -29.75
CA PRO A 130 18.47 7.80 -30.47
C PRO A 130 18.70 6.34 -30.87
N ALA A 131 18.78 6.09 -32.17
CA ALA A 131 19.11 4.78 -32.72
C ALA A 131 20.57 4.44 -32.40
N ARG A 132 20.84 4.01 -31.16
CA ARG A 132 22.03 3.23 -30.86
C ARG A 132 21.72 1.79 -31.27
N GLY A 133 22.41 1.34 -32.32
CA GLY A 133 22.33 -0.04 -32.80
C GLY A 133 22.59 -1.00 -31.64
N LEU A 134 21.54 -1.70 -31.22
CA LEU A 134 21.63 -2.86 -30.36
C LEU A 134 22.12 -4.01 -31.24
N THR A 135 23.44 -4.11 -31.40
CA THR A 135 24.04 -5.38 -31.79
C THR A 135 23.88 -6.37 -30.63
N HIS A 136 23.52 -7.60 -30.94
CA HIS A 136 23.29 -8.70 -29.99
C HIS A 136 24.53 -9.13 -29.18
N GLU A 137 25.64 -8.38 -29.25
CA GLU A 137 26.92 -8.76 -28.63
C GLU A 137 27.20 -8.09 -27.27
N ASN A 138 26.32 -7.23 -26.75
CA ASN A 138 26.60 -6.48 -25.51
C ASN A 138 25.84 -6.96 -24.25
N ILE A 139 25.18 -8.13 -24.31
CA ILE A 139 24.45 -8.71 -23.15
C ILE A 139 25.35 -9.63 -22.30
N THR A 140 26.66 -9.68 -22.58
CA THR A 140 27.62 -10.46 -21.78
C THR A 140 28.77 -9.60 -21.30
N GLN A 141 28.47 -8.41 -20.76
CA GLN A 141 29.42 -7.77 -19.85
C GLN A 141 29.20 -8.38 -18.47
N GLU A 142 30.21 -9.16 -18.08
CA GLU A 142 30.39 -9.80 -16.79
C GLU A 142 29.99 -8.88 -15.65
N LEU A 143 29.13 -9.41 -14.78
CA LEU A 143 28.96 -8.92 -13.43
C LEU A 143 30.26 -9.27 -12.68
N GLU A 144 31.33 -8.50 -12.88
CA GLU A 144 32.51 -8.57 -12.01
C GLU A 144 32.10 -8.08 -10.62
N LEU A 145 31.76 -9.05 -9.77
CA LEU A 145 31.59 -8.84 -8.35
C LEU A 145 32.94 -8.41 -7.75
N PRO A 146 33.01 -7.35 -6.93
CA PRO A 146 34.25 -6.98 -6.26
C PRO A 146 34.75 -8.14 -5.38
N PRO A 147 36.07 -8.43 -5.36
CA PRO A 147 36.65 -9.68 -4.84
C PRO A 147 36.65 -9.82 -3.31
N GLU A 148 35.91 -8.99 -2.57
CA GLU A 148 35.98 -8.91 -1.11
C GLU A 148 34.83 -9.61 -0.36
N TRP A 149 34.01 -10.42 -1.06
CA TRP A 149 32.95 -11.23 -0.44
C TRP A 149 33.25 -12.73 -0.32
N GLU A 150 34.46 -13.19 -0.63
CA GLU A 150 34.82 -14.62 -0.57
C GLU A 150 35.47 -15.10 0.74
N THR A 151 35.47 -14.32 1.82
CA THR A 151 35.89 -14.84 3.14
C THR A 151 34.92 -14.49 4.26
N GLY A 152 33.80 -15.23 4.27
CA GLY A 152 32.97 -15.44 5.45
C GLY A 152 32.27 -16.79 5.34
N PRO A 153 32.53 -17.77 6.21
CA PRO A 153 31.93 -19.10 6.08
C PRO A 153 30.48 -19.04 6.55
N GLY A 154 29.52 -19.45 5.70
CA GLY A 154 28.24 -19.94 6.25
C GLY A 154 26.93 -19.74 5.49
N LEU A 155 26.89 -19.40 4.20
CA LEU A 155 25.60 -19.29 3.49
C LEU A 155 25.59 -20.02 2.14
N SER A 156 25.75 -21.34 2.17
CA SER A 156 25.45 -22.20 1.02
C SER A 156 24.74 -23.46 1.49
N SER A 157 23.40 -23.41 1.52
CA SER A 157 22.54 -24.60 1.42
C SER A 157 21.01 -24.33 1.38
N ALA A 158 20.51 -23.10 1.50
CA ALA A 158 19.06 -22.91 1.69
C ALA A 158 18.20 -22.77 0.41
N TRP A 159 18.76 -22.63 -0.80
CA TRP A 159 17.95 -22.24 -1.98
C TRP A 159 17.75 -23.32 -3.05
N LYS A 160 18.16 -24.56 -2.79
CA LYS A 160 18.06 -25.65 -3.80
C LYS A 160 16.78 -26.49 -3.79
N SER A 161 15.75 -26.10 -3.04
CA SER A 161 14.49 -26.86 -3.02
C SER A 161 13.25 -25.96 -3.00
N ALA A 162 13.00 -25.26 -4.09
CA ALA A 162 11.65 -24.77 -4.40
C ALA A 162 11.44 -24.79 -5.92
N SER A 163 11.46 -25.98 -6.50
CA SER A 163 10.99 -26.23 -7.86
C SER A 163 10.16 -27.51 -7.85
N ALA A 164 8.87 -27.36 -7.57
CA ALA A 164 7.83 -28.27 -8.03
C ALA A 164 6.45 -27.58 -7.88
N PRO A 165 5.63 -27.49 -8.94
CA PRO A 165 4.24 -27.07 -8.82
C PRO A 165 3.40 -28.25 -8.30
N THR A 166 3.03 -28.23 -7.02
CA THR A 166 2.10 -29.22 -6.47
C THR A 166 0.66 -28.80 -6.76
N ARG A 167 0.05 -29.54 -7.68
CA ARG A 167 -1.38 -29.62 -7.99
C ARG A 167 -2.24 -29.63 -6.72
N ALA A 168 -3.19 -28.71 -6.61
CA ALA A 168 -4.14 -28.63 -5.50
C ALA A 168 -4.99 -29.92 -5.39
N PRO A 169 -5.25 -30.45 -4.18
CA PRO A 169 -6.22 -31.52 -4.00
C PRO A 169 -7.65 -30.99 -4.11
N SER A 170 -8.45 -31.66 -4.93
CA SER A 170 -9.89 -31.45 -5.10
C SER A 170 -10.62 -31.72 -3.77
N LEU A 171 -11.35 -30.72 -3.26
CA LEU A 171 -12.28 -30.91 -2.14
C LEU A 171 -13.53 -31.63 -2.67
N THR A 172 -13.59 -32.92 -2.39
CA THR A 172 -14.76 -33.77 -2.55
C THR A 172 -15.81 -33.35 -1.51
N ASN A 173 -17.01 -32.96 -1.97
CA ASN A 173 -18.21 -32.85 -1.14
C ASN A 173 -18.69 -34.25 -0.73
N PRO A 174 -18.94 -34.52 0.57
CA PRO A 174 -19.81 -35.60 0.99
C PRO A 174 -21.20 -35.06 1.35
N GLU A 175 -22.16 -35.48 0.51
CA GLU A 175 -23.56 -35.80 0.75
C GLU A 175 -24.35 -35.16 1.91
N LEU A 176 -25.45 -34.51 1.50
CA LEU A 176 -26.73 -34.42 2.19
C LEU A 176 -27.09 -35.76 2.87
N THR A 177 -27.22 -35.75 4.20
CA THR A 177 -28.05 -36.73 4.91
C THR A 177 -29.18 -35.96 5.59
N ARG A 178 -30.37 -36.02 4.98
CA ARG A 178 -31.64 -35.81 5.67
C ARG A 178 -32.00 -37.15 6.29
N ASP A 179 -32.14 -37.20 7.61
CA ASP A 179 -33.20 -37.92 8.31
C ASP A 179 -33.01 -37.80 9.82
N GLU A 180 -34.05 -37.32 10.51
CA GLU A 180 -34.49 -37.73 11.86
C GLU A 180 -35.66 -36.83 12.31
N PRO A 181 -36.50 -37.26 13.26
CA PRO A 181 -37.27 -38.50 13.32
C PRO A 181 -38.80 -38.27 13.15
#